data_AF-A0A318TAH4-F1
#
_entry.id   AF-A0A318TAH4-F1
#
_cell.length_a   1.000
_cell.length_b   1.000
_cell.length_c   1.000
_cell.angle_alpha   90.00
_cell.angle_beta   90.00
_cell.angle_gamma   90.00
#
_symmetry.space_group_name_H-M   'P 1'
#
loop_
_entity.id
_entity.type
_entity.pdbx_description
1 polymer ?
#
loop_
_entity_poly.entity_id
_entity_poly.type
_entity_poly.pdbx_seq_one_letter_code
_entity_poly.pdbx_strand_id
1 'polypeptide(L)'
;MTSRLMLTALCLLLGMQAARAQDVPGIEICTVEKTMERRTSCLQSNVDFLMKTITKLGQDQRLKLDAAQRQIETLNANVAALQKTVDDLKAAQAAKPAAKEAPASKDNAK
;
A
#
# COMPACT_ATOMS: atom_id res chain seq x y z
N MET A 1 8.27 -23.41 -3.73
CA MET A 1 7.54 -23.47 -5.04
C MET A 1 6.05 -23.17 -4.90
N THR A 2 5.39 -23.62 -3.83
CA THR A 2 3.96 -23.39 -3.53
C THR A 2 3.55 -21.92 -3.42
N SER A 3 4.37 -21.07 -2.79
CA SER A 3 4.06 -19.64 -2.62
C SER A 3 4.00 -18.86 -3.94
N ARG A 4 4.86 -19.19 -4.90
CA ARG A 4 4.82 -18.57 -6.24
C ARG A 4 3.57 -18.98 -7.01
N LEU A 5 3.14 -20.24 -6.89
CA LEU A 5 1.92 -20.74 -7.51
C LEU A 5 0.67 -20.05 -6.95
N MET A 6 0.62 -19.84 -5.63
CA MET A 6 -0.49 -19.13 -4.99
C MET A 6 -0.56 -17.67 -5.42
N LEU A 7 0.59 -16.98 -5.54
CA LEU A 7 0.61 -15.59 -5.98
C LEU A 7 0.15 -15.45 -7.44
N THR A 8 0.56 -16.37 -8.33
CA THR A 8 0.09 -16.38 -9.72
C THR A 8 -1.39 -16.71 -9.85
N ALA A 9 -1.90 -17.64 -9.03
CA ALA A 9 -3.32 -17.99 -9.01
C ALA A 9 -4.17 -16.82 -8.51
N LEU A 10 -3.71 -16.09 -7.49
CA LEU A 10 -4.39 -14.89 -6.99
C LEU A 10 -4.44 -13.78 -8.05
N CYS A 11 -3.34 -13.52 -8.75
CA CYS A 11 -3.30 -12.54 -9.84
C CYS A 11 -4.25 -12.88 -11.01
N LEU A 12 -4.38 -14.16 -11.36
CA LEU A 12 -5.32 -14.62 -12.39
C LEU A 12 -6.78 -14.41 -11.96
N LEU A 13 -7.09 -14.68 -10.69
CA LEU A 13 -8.44 -14.45 -10.13
C LEU A 13 -8.80 -12.95 -10.09
N LEU A 14 -7.84 -12.08 -9.81
CA LEU A 14 -8.01 -10.62 -9.83
C LEU A 14 -8.09 -10.04 -11.26
N GLY A 15 -7.46 -10.68 -12.25
CA GLY A 15 -7.46 -10.27 -13.65
C GLY A 15 -8.77 -10.55 -14.40
N MET A 16 -9.64 -11.40 -13.85
CA MET A 16 -10.95 -11.77 -14.41
C MET A 16 -12.07 -10.76 -14.14
N GLN A 17 -11.75 -9.53 -13.72
CA GLN A 17 -12.74 -8.47 -13.58
C GLN A 17 -13.32 -8.18 -14.97
N ALA A 18 -14.56 -8.62 -15.21
CA ALA A 18 -15.32 -8.27 -16.40
C ALA A 18 -15.19 -6.76 -16.63
N ALA A 19 -14.75 -6.35 -17.81
CA ALA A 19 -14.70 -4.94 -18.19
C ALA A 19 -16.14 -4.41 -18.14
N ARG A 20 -16.55 -3.92 -16.96
CA ARG A 20 -17.74 -3.11 -16.82
C ARG A 20 -17.48 -1.92 -17.73
N ALA A 21 -18.39 -1.69 -18.68
CA ALA A 21 -18.36 -0.45 -19.44
C ALA A 21 -18.20 0.69 -18.43
N GLN A 22 -17.16 1.50 -18.60
CA GLN A 22 -17.01 2.71 -17.80
C GLN A 22 -18.03 3.68 -18.35
N ASP A 23 -19.00 4.06 -17.51
CA ASP A 23 -19.95 5.10 -17.88
C ASP A 23 -19.16 6.36 -18.23
N VAL A 24 -19.31 6.80 -19.48
CA VAL A 24 -18.78 8.07 -19.95
C VAL A 24 -19.81 9.12 -19.55
N PRO A 25 -19.55 9.97 -18.55
CA PRO A 25 -20.57 10.87 -18.02
C PRO A 25 -21.11 11.79 -19.11
N GLY A 26 -22.43 11.84 -19.30
CA GLY A 26 -23.08 12.72 -20.29
C GLY A 26 -23.04 12.20 -21.73
N ILE A 27 -22.51 11.00 -21.99
CA ILE A 27 -22.55 10.41 -23.35
C ILE A 27 -23.98 10.08 -23.79
N GLU A 28 -24.84 9.75 -22.83
CA GLU A 28 -26.27 9.55 -23.01
C GLU A 28 -26.96 10.81 -23.53
N ILE A 29 -26.47 11.99 -23.14
CA ILE A 29 -27.00 13.27 -23.61
C ILE A 29 -26.50 13.58 -25.03
N CYS A 30 -25.22 13.31 -25.31
CA CYS A 30 -24.65 13.57 -26.64
C CYS A 30 -25.17 12.60 -27.71
N THR A 31 -25.57 11.39 -27.33
CA THR A 31 -26.05 10.35 -28.27
C THR A 31 -27.52 10.48 -28.63
N VAL A 32 -28.34 11.12 -27.80
CA VAL A 32 -29.74 11.44 -28.14
C VAL A 32 -29.88 12.65 -29.06
N GLU A 33 -28.81 13.43 -29.24
CA GLU A 33 -28.81 14.61 -30.09
C GLU A 33 -28.95 14.26 -31.58
N LYS A 34 -29.94 14.90 -32.23
CA LYS A 34 -30.34 14.60 -33.61
C LYS A 34 -29.62 15.49 -34.63
N THR A 35 -29.26 16.71 -34.25
CA THR A 35 -28.56 17.64 -35.13
C THR A 35 -27.06 17.37 -35.09
N MET A 36 -26.43 17.21 -36.26
CA MET A 36 -25.01 16.84 -36.34
C MET A 36 -24.09 17.89 -35.72
N GLU A 37 -24.43 19.18 -35.84
CA GLU A 37 -23.68 20.28 -35.23
C GLU A 37 -23.69 20.19 -33.69
N ARG A 38 -24.87 20.08 -33.08
CA ARG A 38 -25.01 20.00 -31.61
C ARG A 38 -24.45 18.69 -31.06
N ARG A 39 -24.55 17.58 -31.81
CA ARG A 39 -23.94 16.31 -31.43
C ARG A 39 -22.42 16.42 -31.39
N THR A 40 -21.83 17.08 -32.40
CA THR A 40 -20.39 17.29 -32.47
C THR A 40 -19.90 18.18 -31.33
N SER A 41 -20.57 19.30 -31.06
CA SER A 41 -20.18 20.20 -29.96
C SER A 41 -20.35 19.56 -28.58
N CYS A 42 -21.41 18.77 -28.37
CA CYS A 42 -21.59 17.99 -27.15
C CYS A 42 -20.43 17.00 -26.95
N LEU A 43 -20.11 16.21 -27.97
CA LEU A 43 -19.02 15.23 -27.91
C LEU A 43 -17.65 15.90 -27.68
N GLN A 44 -17.39 17.07 -28.28
CA GLN A 44 -16.17 17.83 -28.03
C GLN A 44 -16.04 18.23 -26.57
N SER A 45 -17.08 18.84 -26.00
CA SER A 45 -17.08 19.23 -24.58
C SER A 45 -16.95 18.03 -23.64
N ASN A 46 -17.50 16.88 -24.03
CA ASN A 46 -17.37 15.62 -23.30
C ASN A 46 -15.92 15.13 -23.30
N VAL A 47 -15.26 15.10 -24.46
CA VAL A 47 -13.85 14.72 -24.58
C VAL A 47 -12.95 15.66 -23.77
N ASP A 48 -13.20 16.97 -23.80
CA ASP A 48 -12.44 17.94 -23.00
C ASP A 48 -12.60 17.68 -21.50
N PHE A 49 -13.81 17.37 -21.04
CA PHE A 49 -14.08 17.00 -19.66
C PHE A 49 -13.35 15.71 -19.26
N LEU A 50 -13.42 14.68 -20.10
CA LEU A 50 -12.74 13.40 -19.86
C LEU A 50 -11.23 13.57 -19.80
N MET A 51 -10.64 14.32 -20.74
CA MET A 51 -9.19 14.57 -20.76
C MET A 51 -8.73 15.28 -19.50
N LYS A 52 -9.44 16.33 -19.07
CA LYS A 52 -9.16 17.02 -17.79
C LYS A 52 -9.27 16.06 -16.59
N THR A 53 -10.28 15.20 -16.60
CA THR A 53 -10.51 14.21 -15.53
C THR A 53 -9.41 13.16 -15.48
N ILE A 54 -8.99 12.63 -16.64
CA ILE A 54 -7.88 11.66 -16.75
C ILE A 54 -6.58 12.29 -16.25
N THR A 55 -6.27 13.52 -16.66
CA THR A 55 -5.08 14.23 -16.19
C THR A 55 -5.10 14.40 -14.68
N LYS A 56 -6.24 14.83 -14.11
CA LYS A 56 -6.40 15.00 -12.66
C LYS A 56 -6.24 13.68 -11.92
N LEU A 57 -6.92 12.63 -12.33
CA LEU A 57 -6.82 11.30 -11.73
C LEU A 57 -5.38 10.77 -11.80
N GLY A 58 -4.69 10.99 -12.93
CA GLY A 58 -3.28 10.65 -13.09
C GLY A 58 -2.39 11.37 -12.08
N GLN A 59 -2.58 12.67 -11.89
CA GLN A 59 -1.84 13.46 -10.89
C GLN A 59 -2.15 13.00 -9.46
N ASP A 60 -3.43 12.82 -9.12
CA ASP A 60 -3.85 12.36 -7.80
C ASP A 60 -3.27 10.99 -7.45
N GLN A 61 -3.20 10.06 -8.41
CA GLN A 61 -2.56 8.76 -8.24
C GLN A 61 -1.05 8.90 -8.03
N ARG A 62 -0.36 9.76 -8.79
CA ARG A 62 1.07 10.00 -8.59
C ARG A 62 1.38 10.55 -7.21
N LEU A 63 0.57 11.48 -6.71
CA LEU A 63 0.70 12.02 -5.35
C LEU A 63 0.49 10.93 -4.29
N LYS A 64 -0.51 10.06 -4.48
CA LYS A 64 -0.74 8.92 -3.57
C LYS A 64 0.45 7.93 -3.57
N LEU A 65 1.03 7.65 -4.74
CA LEU A 65 2.20 6.79 -4.84
C LEU A 65 3.42 7.41 -4.14
N ASP A 66 3.67 8.71 -4.31
CA ASP A 66 4.76 9.41 -3.61
C ASP A 66 4.57 9.39 -2.09
N ALA A 67 3.35 9.65 -1.61
CA ALA A 67 3.03 9.59 -0.19
C ALA A 67 3.23 8.17 0.38
N ALA A 68 2.79 7.13 -0.34
CA ALA A 68 3.01 5.73 0.05
C ALA A 68 4.50 5.37 0.07
N GLN A 69 5.28 5.86 -0.89
CA GLN A 69 6.73 5.65 -0.93
C GLN A 69 7.42 6.23 0.31
N ARG A 70 7.06 7.44 0.73
CA ARG A 70 7.59 8.06 1.97
C ARG A 70 7.18 7.27 3.22
N GLN A 71 5.98 6.71 3.24
CA GLN A 71 5.55 5.83 4.33
C GLN A 71 6.42 4.57 4.37
N ILE A 72 6.70 3.93 3.24
CA ILE A 72 7.59 2.77 3.14
C ILE A 72 8.98 3.09 3.70
N GLU A 73 9.56 4.25 3.33
CA GLU A 73 10.86 4.68 3.84
C GLU A 73 10.87 4.87 5.35
N THR A 74 9.83 5.50 5.89
CA THR A 74 9.64 5.68 7.34
C THR A 74 9.52 4.33 8.05
N LEU A 75 8.72 3.41 7.51
CA LEU A 75 8.56 2.07 8.07
C LEU A 75 9.88 1.29 8.06
N ASN A 76 10.65 1.37 6.97
CA ASN A 76 11.95 0.71 6.87
C ASN A 76 12.95 1.24 7.91
N ALA A 77 12.98 2.56 8.14
CA ALA A 77 13.81 3.16 9.19
C ALA A 77 13.40 2.66 10.59
N ASN A 78 12.10 2.58 10.85
CA ASN A 78 11.58 2.05 12.12
C ASN A 78 11.94 0.57 12.31
N VAL A 79 11.81 -0.26 11.26
CA VAL A 79 12.20 -1.68 11.29
C VAL A 79 13.69 -1.81 11.61
N ALA A 80 14.56 -1.00 10.98
CA ALA A 80 15.98 -1.02 11.26
C ALA A 80 16.31 -0.61 12.72
N ALA A 81 15.63 0.41 13.25
CA ALA A 81 15.79 0.84 14.64
C ALA A 81 15.30 -0.22 15.65
N LEU A 82 14.17 -0.87 15.37
CA LEU A 82 13.65 -1.97 16.18
C LEU A 82 14.61 -3.16 16.13
N GLN A 83 15.13 -3.52 14.95
CA GLN A 83 16.09 -4.61 14.80
C GLN A 83 17.34 -4.37 15.67
N LYS A 84 17.88 -3.15 15.65
CA LYS A 84 19.00 -2.77 16.52
C LYS A 84 18.66 -2.92 18.01
N THR A 85 17.48 -2.46 18.43
CA THR A 85 17.03 -2.59 19.83
C THR A 85 16.91 -4.06 20.24
N VAL A 86 16.41 -4.93 19.36
CA VAL A 86 16.32 -6.37 19.61
C VAL A 86 17.71 -6.98 19.76
N ASP A 87 18.67 -6.58 18.92
CA ASP A 87 20.04 -7.09 18.97
C ASP A 87 20.75 -6.63 20.26
N ASP A 88 20.57 -5.37 20.66
CA ASP A 88 21.10 -4.83 21.92
C ASP A 88 20.50 -5.55 23.14
N LEU A 89 19.20 -5.83 23.15
CA LEU A 89 18.54 -6.58 24.23
C LEU A 89 18.99 -8.04 24.30
N LYS A 90 19.19 -8.70 23.14
CA LYS A 90 19.75 -10.07 23.09
C LYS A 90 21.18 -10.09 23.62
N ALA A 91 22.01 -9.12 23.24
CA ALA A 91 23.36 -8.99 23.76
C ALA A 91 23.38 -8.74 25.27
N ALA A 92 22.51 -7.85 25.77
CA ALA A 92 22.36 -7.59 27.20
C ALA A 92 21.89 -8.82 27.99
N GLN A 93 20.99 -9.64 27.45
CA GLN A 93 20.60 -10.91 28.07
C GLN A 93 21.74 -11.93 28.09
N ALA A 94 22.50 -12.05 27.00
CA ALA A 94 23.65 -12.96 26.95
C ALA A 94 24.79 -12.53 27.89
N ALA A 95 24.91 -11.23 28.17
CA ALA A 95 25.91 -10.67 29.08
C ALA A 95 25.48 -10.71 30.56
N LYS A 96 24.24 -11.08 30.90
CA LYS A 96 23.86 -11.30 32.30
C LYS A 96 24.50 -12.61 32.78
N PRO A 97 25.41 -12.57 33.78
CA PRO A 97 25.79 -13.79 34.47
C PRO A 97 24.51 -14.36 35.07
N ALA A 98 24.26 -15.67 34.90
CA ALA A 98 23.35 -16.38 35.76
C ALA A 98 23.73 -15.98 37.19
N ALA A 99 22.82 -15.29 37.88
CA ALA A 99 23.01 -14.99 39.29
C ALA A 99 23.26 -16.34 39.94
N LYS A 100 24.52 -16.59 40.31
CA LYS A 100 24.88 -17.71 41.15
C LYS A 100 24.03 -17.51 42.40
N GLU A 101 23.05 -18.37 42.58
CA GLU A 101 22.51 -18.65 43.90
C GLU A 101 23.71 -18.94 44.78
N ALA A 102 24.09 -17.95 45.60
CA ALA A 102 25.08 -18.18 46.64
C ALA A 102 24.43 -19.12 47.66
N PRO A 103 25.05 -20.26 48.02
CA PRO A 103 24.50 -21.16 48.99
C PRO A 103 24.50 -20.48 50.35
N ALA A 104 23.32 -20.19 50.90
CA ALA A 104 23.19 -19.81 52.30
C ALA A 104 23.36 -21.06 53.17
N SER A 105 24.59 -21.31 53.62
CA SER A 105 24.91 -22.18 54.75
C SER A 105 26.32 -21.77 55.24
N LYS A 106 26.65 -21.50 56.50
CA LYS A 106 26.06 -21.85 57.80
C LYS A 106 26.57 -20.88 58.90
N ASP A 107 25.85 -20.90 60.03
CA ASP A 107 26.31 -20.75 61.43
C ASP A 107 26.97 -19.45 61.90
N ASN A 108 26.39 -18.83 62.96
CA ASN A 108 27.10 -18.51 64.20
C ASN A 108 26.11 -18.25 65.37
N ALA A 109 26.23 -19.11 66.37
CA ALA A 109 25.92 -19.03 67.80
C ALA A 109 25.41 -17.69 68.40
N LYS A 110 24.29 -17.77 69.14
CA LYS A 110 24.28 -17.71 70.62
C LYS A 110 22.94 -18.19 71.18
#